data_AF-A0A3D3K0N8-F1
#
_entry.id   AF-A0A3D3K0N8-F1
#
_cell.length_a   1.000
_cell.length_b   1.000
_cell.length_c   1.000
_cell.angle_alpha   90.00
_cell.angle_beta   90.00
_cell.angle_gamma   90.00
#
_symmetry.space_group_name_H-M   'P 1'
#
loop_
_entity.id
_entity.type
_entity.pdbx_description
1 polymer ?
#
loop_
_entity_poly.entity_id
_entity_poly.type
_entity_poly.pdbx_seq_one_letter_code
_entity_poly.pdbx_strand_id
1 'polypeptide(L)'
;MSAIFVLPRQFHTAIVENRKEKHIRTAIWLFPLYMLVFNFFVFPVAWGGKVLFQNEVVNPEMFSILIPQKFGNYFISILVFLGGISSAISMIILSSIALSVMLSNNLIIPYGWLENFKIKSDTINTKTIVNIRKVSILLMIMMAFMFYKYLMTSSSLFSIGLVSFVLVSQLAPSFFGAIFWRRGTYAGALSGIIAGVLICYFNLILPNYFADIKEMAFYQDSFL
;
A
#
# COMPACT_ATOMS: atom_id res chain seq x y z
N MET A 1 -1.17 -3.02 -13.64
CA MET A 1 -0.75 -4.40 -13.26
C MET A 1 0.70 -4.48 -12.79
N SER A 2 1.65 -3.71 -13.36
CA SER A 2 3.08 -3.77 -12.98
C SER A 2 3.38 -3.46 -11.50
N ALA A 3 2.64 -2.56 -10.88
CA ALA A 3 2.83 -2.21 -9.46
C ALA A 3 2.71 -3.42 -8.53
N ILE A 4 1.80 -4.36 -8.79
CA ILE A 4 1.55 -5.52 -7.92
C ILE A 4 2.82 -6.36 -7.75
N PHE A 5 3.63 -6.52 -8.80
CA PHE A 5 4.86 -7.30 -8.75
C PHE A 5 6.01 -6.56 -8.06
N VAL A 6 6.02 -5.23 -8.15
CA VAL A 6 7.10 -4.40 -7.60
C VAL A 6 6.87 -4.07 -6.11
N LEU A 7 5.65 -4.26 -5.60
CA LEU A 7 5.36 -4.06 -4.18
C LEU A 7 6.26 -4.97 -3.33
N PRO A 8 7.03 -4.39 -2.37
CA PRO A 8 7.95 -5.11 -1.49
C PRO A 8 7.38 -6.39 -0.89
N ARG A 9 6.14 -6.32 -0.40
CA ARG A 9 5.46 -7.46 0.20
C ARG A 9 5.16 -8.56 -0.80
N GLN A 10 4.69 -8.22 -2.00
CA GLN A 10 4.36 -9.20 -3.04
C GLN A 10 5.63 -9.88 -3.54
N PHE A 11 6.72 -9.12 -3.72
CA PHE A 11 8.03 -9.66 -4.06
C PHE A 11 8.57 -10.59 -2.97
N HIS A 12 8.48 -10.19 -1.70
CA HIS A 12 8.92 -10.99 -0.55
C HIS A 12 8.18 -12.34 -0.50
N THR A 13 6.85 -12.33 -0.57
CA THR A 13 6.07 -13.58 -0.56
C THR A 13 6.32 -14.46 -1.79
N ALA A 14 6.48 -13.85 -2.97
CA ALA A 14 6.69 -14.60 -4.21
C ALA A 14 8.09 -15.25 -4.30
N ILE A 15 9.13 -14.64 -3.72
CA ILE A 15 10.53 -15.03 -3.94
C ILE A 15 11.21 -15.53 -2.66
N VAL A 16 11.01 -14.85 -1.52
CA VAL A 16 11.70 -15.18 -0.25
C VAL A 16 10.97 -16.31 0.49
N GLU A 17 9.65 -16.28 0.51
CA GLU A 17 8.84 -17.31 1.19
C GLU A 17 8.59 -18.54 0.32
N ASN A 18 8.73 -18.40 -0.99
CA ASN A 18 8.47 -19.50 -1.90
C ASN A 18 9.69 -20.44 -2.04
N ARG A 19 9.57 -21.64 -1.47
CA ARG A 19 10.65 -22.65 -1.48
C ARG A 19 10.68 -23.55 -2.72
N LYS A 20 9.64 -23.54 -3.58
CA LYS A 20 9.60 -24.36 -4.81
C LYS A 20 9.08 -23.57 -5.99
N GLU A 21 9.80 -23.60 -7.11
CA GLU A 21 9.43 -22.91 -8.35
C GLU A 21 8.07 -23.35 -8.91
N LYS A 22 7.68 -24.62 -8.70
CA LYS A 22 6.37 -25.15 -9.12
C LYS A 22 5.19 -24.36 -8.51
N HIS A 23 5.35 -23.78 -7.32
CA HIS A 23 4.29 -22.97 -6.69
C HIS A 23 4.04 -21.64 -7.43
N ILE A 24 5.05 -21.08 -8.09
CA ILE A 24 4.88 -19.84 -8.88
C ILE A 24 3.96 -20.11 -10.08
N ARG A 25 4.15 -21.24 -10.78
CA ARG A 25 3.34 -21.58 -11.94
C ARG A 25 1.87 -21.77 -11.57
N THR A 26 1.58 -22.38 -10.41
CA THR A 26 0.20 -22.51 -9.91
C THR A 26 -0.37 -21.16 -9.45
N ALA A 27 0.44 -20.34 -8.75
CA ALA A 27 0.02 -19.03 -8.26
C ALA A 27 -0.36 -18.05 -9.38
N ILE A 28 0.32 -18.10 -10.53
CA ILE A 28 0.00 -17.29 -11.71
C ILE A 28 -1.45 -17.51 -12.19
N TRP A 29 -2.00 -18.71 -12.02
CA TRP A 29 -3.38 -19.00 -12.43
C TRP A 29 -4.39 -18.86 -11.28
N LEU A 30 -4.00 -19.27 -10.07
CA LEU A 30 -4.84 -19.14 -8.87
C LEU A 30 -5.07 -17.67 -8.47
N PHE A 31 -4.08 -16.79 -8.63
CA PHE A 31 -4.21 -15.40 -8.20
C PHE A 31 -5.27 -14.62 -9.01
N PRO A 32 -5.26 -14.63 -10.35
CA PRO A 32 -6.36 -14.02 -11.13
C PRO A 32 -7.72 -14.64 -10.84
N LEU A 33 -7.78 -15.98 -10.70
CA LEU A 33 -9.02 -16.68 -10.38
C LEU A 33 -9.59 -16.24 -9.03
N TYR A 34 -8.73 -16.16 -8.01
CA TYR A 34 -9.08 -15.64 -6.69
C TYR A 34 -9.63 -14.21 -6.79
N MET A 35 -8.94 -13.31 -7.51
CA MET A 35 -9.38 -11.93 -7.69
C MET A 35 -10.73 -11.83 -8.41
N LEU A 36 -10.99 -12.70 -9.39
CA LEU A 36 -12.26 -12.75 -10.12
C LEU A 36 -13.41 -13.15 -9.19
N VAL A 37 -13.21 -14.21 -8.39
CA VAL A 37 -14.20 -14.66 -7.41
C VAL A 37 -14.51 -13.56 -6.39
N PHE A 38 -13.49 -12.88 -5.87
CA PHE A 38 -13.70 -11.74 -4.95
C PHE A 38 -14.47 -10.60 -5.61
N ASN A 39 -14.12 -10.23 -6.86
CA ASN A 39 -14.81 -9.17 -7.57
C ASN A 39 -16.30 -9.50 -7.80
N PHE A 40 -16.60 -10.76 -8.11
CA PHE A 40 -17.96 -11.26 -8.26
C PHE A 40 -18.80 -11.09 -6.99
N PHE A 41 -18.22 -11.30 -5.80
CA PHE A 41 -18.93 -11.09 -4.53
C PHE A 41 -19.02 -9.63 -4.11
N VAL A 42 -18.00 -8.81 -4.41
CA VAL A 42 -17.96 -7.39 -4.03
C VAL A 42 -18.96 -6.57 -4.86
N PHE A 43 -19.14 -6.90 -6.14
CA PHE A 43 -19.99 -6.13 -7.06
C PHE A 43 -21.46 -6.05 -6.60
N PRO A 44 -22.15 -7.15 -6.24
CA PRO A 44 -23.51 -7.12 -5.72
C PRO A 44 -23.65 -6.29 -4.44
N VAL A 45 -22.67 -6.35 -3.54
CA VAL A 45 -22.69 -5.56 -2.28
C VAL A 45 -22.59 -4.08 -2.58
N ALA A 46 -21.68 -3.68 -3.48
CA ALA A 46 -21.52 -2.29 -3.88
C ALA A 46 -22.77 -1.75 -4.61
N TRP A 47 -23.34 -2.55 -5.52
CA TRP A 47 -24.56 -2.19 -6.23
C TRP A 47 -25.76 -2.10 -5.30
N GLY A 48 -25.95 -3.08 -4.41
CA GLY A 48 -27.00 -3.09 -3.41
C GLY A 48 -26.90 -1.89 -2.45
N GLY A 49 -25.70 -1.57 -1.98
CA GLY A 49 -25.45 -0.38 -1.15
C GLY A 49 -25.80 0.91 -1.87
N LYS A 50 -25.39 1.05 -3.13
CA LYS A 50 -25.73 2.22 -3.95
C LYS A 50 -27.23 2.37 -4.12
N VAL A 51 -27.99 1.29 -4.34
CA VAL A 51 -29.46 1.34 -4.50
C VAL A 51 -30.16 1.64 -3.16
N LEU A 52 -29.70 1.07 -2.06
CA LEU A 52 -30.32 1.22 -0.73
C LEU A 52 -30.09 2.60 -0.10
N PHE A 53 -29.00 3.26 -0.46
CA PHE A 53 -28.55 4.52 0.16
C PHE A 53 -28.49 5.69 -0.83
N GLN A 54 -29.23 5.65 -1.96
CA GLN A 54 -29.23 6.71 -2.99
C GLN A 54 -29.50 8.12 -2.45
N ASN A 55 -30.25 8.23 -1.35
CA ASN A 55 -30.69 9.50 -0.76
C ASN A 55 -29.91 9.89 0.51
N GLU A 56 -28.90 9.11 0.92
CA GLU A 56 -28.13 9.36 2.15
C GLU A 56 -26.65 9.61 1.82
N VAL A 57 -26.04 10.59 2.47
CA VAL A 57 -24.60 10.84 2.37
C VAL A 57 -23.87 9.87 3.28
N VAL A 58 -23.68 8.63 2.82
CA VAL A 58 -22.94 7.57 3.51
C VAL A 58 -21.70 7.18 2.75
N ASN A 59 -20.64 6.83 3.49
CA ASN A 59 -19.38 6.40 2.90
C ASN A 59 -19.57 5.05 2.17
N PRO A 60 -19.34 4.99 0.83
CA PRO A 60 -19.50 3.75 0.05
C PRO A 60 -18.62 2.60 0.52
N GLU A 61 -17.51 2.90 1.18
CA GLU A 61 -16.56 1.91 1.72
C GLU A 61 -17.17 1.13 2.90
N MET A 62 -18.20 1.66 3.56
CA MET A 62 -18.89 1.02 4.69
C MET A 62 -20.17 0.26 4.31
N PHE A 63 -20.54 0.18 3.03
CA PHE A 63 -21.78 -0.48 2.60
C PHE A 63 -21.91 -1.93 3.09
N SER A 64 -20.81 -2.68 3.19
CA SER A 64 -20.79 -4.04 3.71
C SER A 64 -21.31 -4.14 5.16
N ILE A 65 -21.13 -3.10 5.98
CA ILE A 65 -21.56 -3.04 7.38
C ILE A 65 -22.92 -2.35 7.50
N LEU A 66 -23.15 -1.30 6.70
CA LEU A 66 -24.37 -0.49 6.73
C LEU A 66 -25.60 -1.23 6.19
N ILE A 67 -25.44 -2.09 5.18
CA ILE A 67 -26.55 -2.84 4.60
C ILE A 67 -27.22 -3.74 5.66
N PRO A 68 -26.52 -4.66 6.36
CA PRO A 68 -27.16 -5.49 7.39
C PRO A 68 -27.70 -4.67 8.57
N GLN A 69 -27.05 -3.55 8.91
CA GLN A 69 -27.50 -2.65 9.96
C GLN A 69 -28.85 -1.99 9.61
N LYS A 70 -29.05 -1.59 8.35
CA LYS A 70 -30.32 -1.04 7.87
C LYS A 70 -31.48 -2.04 7.97
N PHE A 71 -31.19 -3.33 7.76
CA PHE A 71 -32.17 -4.40 7.90
C PHE A 71 -32.33 -4.91 9.35
N GLY A 72 -31.70 -4.27 10.34
CA GLY A 72 -31.79 -4.64 11.75
C GLY A 72 -31.02 -5.93 12.12
N ASN A 73 -30.18 -6.47 11.24
CA ASN A 73 -29.41 -7.68 11.49
C ASN A 73 -28.02 -7.38 12.03
N TYR A 74 -27.96 -7.04 13.32
CA TYR A 74 -26.72 -6.69 14.01
C TYR A 74 -25.70 -7.86 14.06
N PHE A 75 -26.17 -9.11 14.08
CA PHE A 75 -25.29 -10.28 14.12
C PHE A 75 -24.40 -10.35 12.87
N ILE A 76 -24.99 -10.14 11.69
CA ILE A 76 -24.25 -10.11 10.42
C ILE A 76 -23.32 -8.89 10.37
N SER A 77 -23.76 -7.70 10.82
CA SER A 77 -22.90 -6.52 10.88
C SER A 77 -21.65 -6.75 11.74
N ILE A 78 -21.79 -7.41 12.89
CA ILE A 78 -20.66 -7.74 13.77
C ILE A 78 -19.71 -8.74 13.09
N LEU A 79 -20.25 -9.77 12.42
CA LEU A 79 -19.42 -10.73 11.66
C LEU A 79 -18.63 -10.05 10.55
N VAL A 80 -19.25 -9.17 9.77
CA VAL A 80 -18.58 -8.40 8.72
C VAL A 80 -17.52 -7.48 9.31
N PHE A 81 -17.83 -6.80 10.41
CA PHE A 81 -16.90 -5.92 11.11
C PHE A 81 -15.66 -6.68 11.61
N LEU A 82 -15.85 -7.83 12.26
CA LEU A 82 -14.74 -8.69 12.72
C LEU A 82 -13.90 -9.20 11.55
N GLY A 83 -14.54 -9.60 10.45
CA GLY A 83 -13.84 -10.00 9.22
C GLY A 83 -13.02 -8.86 8.60
N GLY A 84 -13.60 -7.66 8.54
CA GLY A 84 -12.94 -6.44 8.05
C GLY A 84 -11.73 -6.07 8.88
N ILE A 85 -11.87 -6.03 10.21
CA ILE A 85 -10.77 -5.74 11.14
C ILE A 85 -9.65 -6.79 11.02
N SER A 86 -9.99 -8.08 11.02
CA SER A 86 -8.99 -9.15 10.94
C SER A 86 -8.18 -9.09 9.64
N SER A 87 -8.87 -8.83 8.51
CA SER A 87 -8.22 -8.64 7.21
C SER A 87 -7.29 -7.42 7.21
N ALA A 88 -7.76 -6.28 7.74
CA ALA A 88 -6.96 -5.06 7.83
C ALA A 88 -5.71 -5.24 8.70
N ILE A 89 -5.84 -5.85 9.87
CA ILE A 89 -4.70 -6.13 10.77
C ILE A 89 -3.69 -7.04 10.08
N SER A 90 -4.14 -8.13 9.46
CA SER A 90 -3.28 -9.06 8.74
C SER A 90 -2.50 -8.35 7.62
N MET A 91 -3.19 -7.50 6.85
CA MET A 91 -2.59 -6.69 5.78
C MET A 91 -1.52 -5.75 6.32
N ILE A 92 -1.76 -5.07 7.44
CA ILE A 92 -0.81 -4.11 8.05
C ILE A 92 0.44 -4.84 8.55
N ILE A 93 0.25 -5.97 9.25
CA ILE A 93 1.35 -6.75 9.83
C ILE A 93 2.26 -7.30 8.72
N LEU A 94 1.70 -8.00 7.73
CA LEU A 94 2.51 -8.59 6.65
C LEU A 94 3.26 -7.52 5.86
N SER A 95 2.62 -6.38 5.58
CA SER A 95 3.27 -5.28 4.85
C SER A 95 4.40 -4.66 5.65
N SER A 96 4.19 -4.41 6.93
CA SER A 96 5.20 -3.83 7.83
C SER A 96 6.40 -4.75 8.01
N ILE A 97 6.17 -6.07 8.11
CA ILE A 97 7.26 -7.05 8.20
C ILE A 97 8.11 -7.05 6.93
N ALA A 98 7.47 -7.19 5.75
CA ALA A 98 8.20 -7.22 4.49
C ALA A 98 8.97 -5.92 4.24
N LEU A 99 8.35 -4.77 4.52
CA LEU A 99 9.00 -3.47 4.39
C LEU A 99 10.15 -3.30 5.39
N SER A 100 9.99 -3.74 6.63
CA SER A 100 11.05 -3.67 7.65
C SER A 100 12.26 -4.52 7.27
N VAL A 101 12.04 -5.73 6.71
CA VAL A 101 13.12 -6.58 6.20
C VAL A 101 13.86 -5.88 5.06
N MET A 102 13.14 -5.30 4.08
CA MET A 102 13.76 -4.59 2.97
C MET A 102 14.48 -3.31 3.40
N LEU A 103 13.90 -2.53 4.31
CA LEU A 103 14.49 -1.29 4.81
C LEU A 103 15.75 -1.59 5.64
N SER A 104 15.71 -2.63 6.47
CA SER A 104 16.89 -3.08 7.21
C SER A 104 18.01 -3.51 6.25
N ASN A 105 17.68 -4.32 5.24
CA ASN A 105 18.68 -4.89 4.34
C ASN A 105 19.25 -3.88 3.33
N ASN A 106 18.42 -2.99 2.80
CA ASN A 106 18.79 -2.10 1.70
C ASN A 106 19.15 -0.67 2.14
N LEU A 107 18.75 -0.24 3.35
CA LEU A 107 19.03 1.11 3.86
C LEU A 107 19.89 1.07 5.12
N ILE A 108 19.47 0.34 6.16
CA ILE A 108 20.11 0.44 7.48
C ILE A 108 21.46 -0.30 7.54
N ILE A 109 21.57 -1.48 6.95
CA ILE A 109 22.86 -2.21 6.93
C ILE A 109 23.93 -1.49 6.07
N PRO A 110 23.64 -1.02 4.84
CA PRO A 110 24.65 -0.35 4.02
C PRO A 110 24.91 1.11 4.39
N TYR A 111 23.91 1.88 4.85
CA TYR A 111 24.05 3.32 5.16
C TYR A 111 23.94 3.67 6.64
N GLY A 112 23.47 2.74 7.49
CA GLY A 112 23.58 2.91 8.92
C GLY A 112 25.06 2.89 9.31
N TRP A 113 25.40 3.69 10.32
CA TRP A 113 26.70 3.78 11.01
C TRP A 113 27.19 2.45 11.64
N LEU A 114 26.94 1.31 11.00
CA LEU A 114 27.34 -0.02 11.38
C LEU A 114 28.62 -0.48 10.68
N GLU A 115 29.31 0.40 9.94
CA GLU A 115 30.64 0.08 9.44
C GLU A 115 31.63 -0.13 10.61
N ASN A 116 31.40 0.53 11.73
CA ASN A 116 32.18 0.35 12.97
C ASN A 116 31.86 -0.94 13.74
N PHE A 117 30.86 -1.74 13.33
CA PHE A 117 30.51 -3.03 13.96
C PHE A 117 30.97 -4.25 13.16
N LYS A 118 31.72 -4.06 12.06
CA LYS A 118 32.33 -5.17 11.29
C LYS A 118 33.34 -6.02 12.09
N ILE A 119 33.69 -5.66 13.33
CA ILE A 119 34.78 -6.29 14.09
C ILE A 119 34.32 -7.11 15.32
N LYS A 120 33.05 -7.06 15.77
CA LYS A 120 32.64 -7.79 16.99
C LYS A 120 31.43 -8.72 16.82
N SER A 121 31.77 -10.01 16.68
CA SER A 121 31.01 -11.22 17.03
C SER A 121 29.58 -11.40 16.48
N ASP A 122 29.40 -12.53 15.77
CA ASP A 122 28.16 -13.00 15.12
C ASP A 122 26.91 -13.03 16.02
N THR A 123 27.08 -13.11 17.34
CA THR A 123 25.98 -13.18 18.32
C THR A 123 25.40 -11.82 18.70
N ILE A 124 26.19 -10.73 18.68
CA ILE A 124 25.73 -9.37 18.98
C ILE A 124 25.00 -8.78 17.77
N ASN A 125 25.50 -9.07 16.56
CA ASN A 125 24.88 -8.64 15.30
C ASN A 125 23.44 -9.16 15.11
N THR A 126 23.16 -10.39 15.54
CA THR A 126 21.82 -10.98 15.38
C THR A 126 20.76 -10.27 16.24
N LYS A 127 21.09 -9.90 17.49
CA LYS A 127 20.16 -9.16 18.37
C LYS A 127 19.93 -7.72 17.90
N THR A 128 20.98 -7.05 17.41
CA THR A 128 20.91 -5.69 16.87
C THR A 128 20.02 -5.63 15.62
N ILE A 129 20.12 -6.60 14.71
CA ILE A 129 19.27 -6.68 13.52
C ILE A 129 17.78 -6.84 13.88
N VAL A 130 17.47 -7.69 14.87
CA VAL A 130 16.08 -7.88 15.32
C VAL A 130 15.52 -6.61 15.96
N ASN A 131 16.32 -5.91 16.77
CA ASN A 131 15.89 -4.63 17.35
C ASN A 131 15.69 -3.55 16.29
N ILE A 132 16.57 -3.44 15.30
CA ILE A 132 16.43 -2.54 14.17
C ILE A 132 15.10 -2.79 13.45
N ARG A 133 14.76 -4.06 13.17
CA ARG A 133 13.49 -4.39 12.50
C ARG A 133 12.27 -3.99 13.33
N LYS A 134 12.30 -4.17 14.65
CA LYS A 134 11.23 -3.73 15.56
C LYS A 134 11.06 -2.21 15.55
N VAL A 135 12.16 -1.46 15.60
CA VAL A 135 12.15 0.01 15.51
C VAL A 135 11.63 0.45 14.14
N SER A 136 12.05 -0.18 13.05
CA SER A 136 11.52 0.12 11.71
C SER A 136 10.01 -0.13 11.59
N ILE A 137 9.49 -1.20 12.18
CA ILE A 137 8.02 -1.46 12.20
C ILE A 137 7.30 -0.36 12.99
N LEU A 138 7.77 -0.02 14.19
CA LEU A 138 7.19 1.05 14.99
C LEU A 138 7.18 2.39 14.25
N LEU A 139 8.31 2.74 13.63
CA LEU A 139 8.48 3.99 12.90
C LEU A 139 7.58 4.04 11.64
N MET A 140 7.44 2.92 10.92
CA MET A 140 6.51 2.81 9.79
C MET A 140 5.05 2.97 10.21
N ILE A 141 4.62 2.33 11.30
CA ILE A 141 3.25 2.46 11.81
C ILE A 141 2.99 3.90 12.27
N MET A 142 3.97 4.53 12.94
CA MET A 142 3.84 5.91 13.39
C MET A 142 3.79 6.90 12.22
N MET A 143 4.60 6.70 11.19
CA MET A 143 4.52 7.48 9.94
C MET A 143 3.19 7.26 9.22
N ALA A 144 2.68 6.03 9.15
CA ALA A 144 1.39 5.73 8.54
C ALA A 144 0.24 6.41 9.30
N PHE A 145 0.29 6.44 10.63
CA PHE A 145 -0.69 7.16 11.45
C PHE A 145 -0.61 8.67 11.26
N MET A 146 0.60 9.22 11.18
CA MET A 146 0.81 10.64 10.88
C MET A 146 0.26 10.98 9.49
N PHE A 147 0.53 10.13 8.49
CA PHE A 147 0.01 10.28 7.14
C PHE A 147 -1.53 10.28 7.12
N TYR A 148 -2.16 9.33 7.82
CA TYR A 148 -3.61 9.28 7.98
C TYR A 148 -4.16 10.57 8.59
N LYS A 149 -3.53 11.10 9.63
CA LYS A 149 -4.02 12.29 10.35
C LYS A 149 -3.85 13.59 9.56
N TYR A 150 -2.78 13.74 8.78
CA TYR A 150 -2.45 15.01 8.13
C TYR A 150 -2.79 15.06 6.63
N LEU A 151 -2.85 13.92 5.93
CA LEU A 151 -3.08 13.90 4.48
C LEU A 151 -4.45 13.33 4.05
N MET A 152 -5.24 12.78 4.98
CA MET A 152 -6.40 11.96 4.63
C MET A 152 -7.76 12.60 4.98
N THR A 153 -7.78 13.90 5.27
CA THR A 153 -8.94 14.60 5.83
C THR A 153 -10.13 14.71 4.85
N SER A 154 -9.89 14.70 3.53
CA SER A 154 -10.93 14.91 2.50
C SER A 154 -11.00 13.85 1.39
N SER A 155 -10.04 12.92 1.33
CA SER A 155 -9.87 12.00 0.19
C SER A 155 -10.34 10.57 0.47
N SER A 156 -11.04 9.94 -0.49
CA SER A 156 -11.45 8.52 -0.38
C SER A 156 -10.24 7.57 -0.31
N LEU A 157 -10.39 6.43 0.38
CA LEU A 157 -9.34 5.43 0.52
C LEU A 157 -8.92 4.87 -0.85
N PHE A 158 -9.89 4.74 -1.76
CA PHE A 158 -9.64 4.32 -3.14
C PHE A 158 -8.72 5.30 -3.89
N SER A 159 -8.97 6.61 -3.76
CA SER A 159 -8.16 7.66 -4.40
C SER A 159 -6.70 7.62 -3.92
N ILE A 160 -6.47 7.51 -2.61
CA ILE A 160 -5.12 7.34 -2.04
C ILE A 160 -4.44 6.09 -2.62
N GLY A 161 -5.17 4.99 -2.71
CA GLY A 161 -4.67 3.74 -3.27
C GLY A 161 -4.20 3.89 -4.72
N LEU A 162 -5.00 4.57 -5.56
CA LEU A 162 -4.64 4.83 -6.96
C LEU A 162 -3.36 5.66 -7.09
N VAL A 163 -3.25 6.76 -6.35
CA VAL A 163 -2.03 7.60 -6.37
C VAL A 163 -0.81 6.78 -5.95
N SER A 164 -0.94 5.98 -4.89
CA SER A 164 0.13 5.10 -4.41
C SER A 164 0.54 4.06 -5.45
N PHE A 165 -0.41 3.45 -6.16
CA PHE A 165 -0.12 2.50 -7.23
C PHE A 165 0.56 3.15 -8.43
N VAL A 166 0.17 4.37 -8.79
CA VAL A 166 0.83 5.14 -9.85
C VAL A 166 2.29 5.39 -9.48
N LEU A 167 2.58 5.84 -8.26
CA LEU A 167 3.95 6.06 -7.79
C LEU A 167 4.79 4.79 -7.84
N VAL A 168 4.27 3.67 -7.34
CA VAL A 168 5.01 2.39 -7.37
C VAL A 168 5.20 1.86 -8.79
N SER A 169 4.25 2.11 -9.69
CA SER A 169 4.35 1.65 -11.09
C SER A 169 5.55 2.26 -11.83
N GLN A 170 6.05 3.42 -11.41
CA GLN A 170 7.23 4.08 -11.99
C GLN A 170 8.53 3.31 -11.76
N LEU A 171 8.56 2.41 -10.77
CA LEU A 171 9.70 1.54 -10.52
C LEU A 171 9.74 0.37 -11.53
N ALA A 172 8.62 0.06 -12.19
CA ALA A 172 8.53 -1.07 -13.10
C ALA A 172 9.40 -0.94 -14.37
N PRO A 173 9.45 0.20 -15.08
CA PRO A 173 10.35 0.38 -16.23
C PRO A 173 11.81 0.11 -15.89
N SER A 174 12.29 0.60 -14.74
CA SER A 174 13.67 0.36 -14.30
C SER A 174 13.89 -1.10 -13.89
N PHE A 175 12.93 -1.72 -13.22
CA PHE A 175 12.99 -3.13 -12.83
C PHE A 175 13.04 -4.07 -14.04
N PHE A 176 12.10 -3.93 -14.99
CA PHE A 176 12.08 -4.75 -16.20
C PHE A 176 13.23 -4.41 -17.16
N GLY A 177 13.60 -3.13 -17.25
CA GLY A 177 14.77 -2.67 -17.99
C GLY A 177 16.06 -3.35 -17.51
N ALA A 178 16.24 -3.50 -16.19
CA ALA A 178 17.41 -4.20 -15.64
C ALA A 178 17.46 -5.70 -16.00
N ILE A 179 16.31 -6.36 -16.18
CA ILE A 179 16.23 -7.80 -16.48
C ILE A 179 16.41 -8.06 -17.99
N PHE A 180 15.73 -7.29 -18.84
CA PHE A 180 15.70 -7.54 -20.28
C PHE A 180 16.78 -6.77 -21.06
N TRP A 181 17.28 -5.64 -20.54
CA TRP A 181 18.19 -4.76 -21.25
C TRP A 181 19.62 -4.80 -20.71
N ARG A 182 20.46 -5.64 -21.32
CA ARG A 182 21.86 -5.87 -20.88
C ARG A 182 22.78 -4.64 -20.97
N ARG A 183 22.40 -3.61 -21.74
CA ARG A 183 23.11 -2.32 -21.87
C ARG A 183 22.56 -1.20 -20.97
N GLY A 184 21.67 -1.50 -20.03
CA GLY A 184 21.07 -0.49 -19.15
C GLY A 184 22.11 0.16 -18.25
N THR A 185 22.21 1.49 -18.27
CA THR A 185 23.09 2.25 -17.39
C THR A 185 22.34 2.78 -16.15
N TYR A 186 23.02 2.82 -15.01
CA TYR A 186 22.48 3.35 -13.75
C TYR A 186 21.91 4.76 -13.90
N ALA A 187 22.60 5.63 -14.63
CA ALA A 187 22.16 7.01 -14.90
C ALA A 187 20.84 7.09 -15.67
N GLY A 188 20.58 6.16 -16.60
CA GLY A 188 19.33 6.09 -17.34
C GLY A 188 18.15 5.68 -16.46
N ALA A 189 18.34 4.68 -15.59
CA ALA A 189 17.32 4.25 -14.64
C ALA A 189 17.01 5.35 -13.60
N LEU A 190 18.04 6.03 -13.09
CA LEU A 190 17.87 7.10 -12.11
C LEU A 190 17.12 8.30 -12.71
N SER A 191 17.53 8.76 -13.89
CA SER A 191 16.86 9.88 -14.57
C SER A 191 15.41 9.57 -14.92
N GLY A 192 15.11 8.33 -15.35
CA GLY A 192 13.73 7.89 -15.62
C GLY A 192 12.84 7.87 -14.38
N ILE A 193 13.36 7.39 -13.25
CA ILE A 193 12.61 7.42 -11.97
C ILE A 193 12.36 8.86 -11.54
N ILE A 194 13.39 9.72 -11.55
CA ILE A 194 13.25 11.13 -11.16
C ILE A 194 12.25 11.85 -12.05
N ALA A 195 12.34 11.68 -13.37
CA ALA A 195 11.40 12.27 -14.31
C ALA A 195 9.96 11.78 -14.08
N GLY A 196 9.77 10.47 -13.86
CA GLY A 196 8.46 9.89 -13.55
C GLY A 196 7.84 10.44 -12.26
N VAL A 197 8.66 10.56 -11.21
CA VAL A 197 8.24 11.14 -9.93
C VAL A 197 7.84 12.60 -10.12
N LEU A 198 8.65 13.38 -10.83
CA LEU A 198 8.35 14.79 -11.13
C LEU A 198 7.05 14.93 -11.90
N ILE A 199 6.86 14.17 -12.99
CA ILE A 199 5.64 14.22 -13.81
C ILE A 199 4.40 13.90 -12.97
N CYS A 200 4.45 12.88 -12.10
CA CYS A 200 3.33 12.54 -11.23
C CYS A 200 3.13 13.55 -10.11
N TYR A 201 4.21 14.14 -9.58
CA TYR A 201 4.11 15.20 -8.59
C TYR A 201 3.36 16.41 -9.17
N PHE A 202 3.71 16.82 -10.39
CA PHE A 202 3.04 17.93 -11.09
C PHE A 202 1.60 17.62 -11.53
N ASN A 203 1.29 16.38 -11.94
CA ASN A 203 -0.03 16.05 -12.50
C ASN A 203 -1.03 15.49 -11.48
N LEU A 204 -0.59 14.86 -10.39
CA LEU A 204 -1.48 14.22 -9.41
C LEU A 204 -1.42 14.87 -8.03
N ILE A 205 -0.23 15.22 -7.56
CA ILE A 205 -0.06 15.67 -6.18
C ILE A 205 -0.38 17.17 -6.06
N LEU A 206 0.23 18.00 -6.91
CA LEU A 206 -0.04 19.45 -6.95
C LEU A 206 -1.52 19.81 -7.15
N PRO A 207 -2.25 19.25 -8.14
CA PRO A 207 -3.67 19.61 -8.32
C PRO A 207 -4.58 19.15 -7.18
N ASN A 208 -4.27 18.04 -6.49
CA ASN A 208 -5.03 17.67 -5.29
C ASN A 208 -4.84 18.69 -4.16
N TYR A 209 -3.60 19.13 -3.91
CA TYR A 209 -3.34 20.18 -2.92
C TYR A 209 -3.97 21.53 -3.30
N PHE A 210 -3.90 21.93 -4.57
CA PHE A 210 -4.52 23.17 -5.03
C PHE A 210 -6.05 23.11 -5.04
N ALA A 211 -6.65 21.94 -5.27
CA ALA A 211 -8.10 21.75 -5.20
C ALA A 211 -8.61 21.88 -3.76
N ASP A 212 -7.94 21.25 -2.78
CA ASP A 212 -8.27 21.41 -1.34
C ASP A 212 -8.16 22.88 -0.89
N ILE A 213 -7.15 23.63 -1.35
CA ILE A 213 -6.99 25.06 -1.03
C ILE A 213 -8.12 25.90 -1.64
N LYS A 214 -8.58 25.54 -2.85
CA LYS A 214 -9.67 26.26 -3.53
C LYS A 214 -11.03 25.99 -2.89
N GLU A 215 -11.27 24.78 -2.37
CA GLU A 215 -12.45 24.47 -1.55
C GLU A 215 -12.41 25.22 -0.21
N MET A 216 -11.27 25.28 0.48
CA MET A 216 -11.12 26.09 1.70
C MET A 216 -11.35 27.59 1.45
N ALA A 217 -10.85 28.14 0.34
CA ALA A 217 -11.08 29.52 -0.04
C ALA A 217 -12.57 29.79 -0.39
N PHE A 218 -13.24 28.85 -1.07
CA PHE A 218 -14.66 28.98 -1.43
C PHE A 218 -15.60 28.95 -0.20
N TYR A 219 -15.29 28.12 0.82
CA TYR A 219 -16.03 28.12 2.08
C TYR A 219 -15.83 29.39 2.91
N GLN A 220 -14.72 30.10 2.71
CA GLN A 220 -14.42 31.34 3.43
C GLN A 220 -15.10 32.56 2.78
N ASP A 221 -15.35 32.53 1.47
CA ASP A 221 -16.12 33.55 0.74
C ASP A 221 -17.64 33.35 0.80
N SER A 222 -18.14 32.16 1.13
CA SER A 222 -19.60 31.90 1.24
C SER A 222 -20.22 32.26 2.60
N PHE A 223 -19.43 32.76 3.55
CA PHE A 223 -19.86 33.16 4.91
C PHE A 223 -19.67 34.67 5.20
N LEU A 224 -19.42 35.48 4.18
CA LEU A 224 -19.51 36.95 4.21
C LEU A 224 -20.60 37.43 3.23
#